data_AF-A0A369Q7M0-F1
#
_entry.id   AF-A0A369Q7M0-F1
#
_cell.length_a   1.000
_cell.length_b   1.000
_cell.length_c   1.000
_cell.angle_alpha   90.00
_cell.angle_beta   90.00
_cell.angle_gamma   90.00
#
_symmetry.space_group_name_H-M   'P 1'
#
loop_
_entity.id
_entity.type
_entity.pdbx_description
1 polymer ?
#
loop_
_entity_poly.entity_id
_entity_poly.type
_entity_poly.pdbx_seq_one_letter_code
_entity_poly.pdbx_strand_id
1 'polypeptide(L)'
;MAKEGRANSTLRKAQWFLSLLLPAIGKMPITEADPQLLLATLKNWKPRGITKPPKRPEASRAVCFGLRWRRAAPSLTRQPYSKGALITPNAKHYAAILEPAKLAELLRAIDAYTGSPINKLALQIAPHVFVRPGMLRHADWSEIDLREKIWRIPAGKMKARKPHSVPLSSQVVASFLSCAS
;
A
#
# COMPACT_ATOMS: atom_id res chain seq x y z
N MET A 1 -18.51 8.22 5.50
CA MET A 1 -17.35 7.88 4.64
C MET A 1 -17.44 6.52 3.93
N ALA A 2 -18.38 5.62 4.26
CA ALA A 2 -18.51 4.31 3.59
C ALA A 2 -19.18 4.35 2.18
N LYS A 3 -19.82 5.46 1.79
CA LYS A 3 -20.66 5.56 0.57
C LYS A 3 -19.93 5.67 -0.78
N GLU A 4 -18.60 5.77 -0.83
CA GLU A 4 -17.85 6.05 -2.08
C GLU A 4 -17.12 4.83 -2.69
N GLY A 5 -17.41 3.59 -2.25
CA GLY A 5 -16.75 2.39 -2.83
C GLY A 5 -15.22 2.36 -2.64
N ARG A 6 -14.70 3.10 -1.66
CA ARG A 6 -13.27 3.15 -1.31
C ARG A 6 -12.89 1.93 -0.49
N ALA A 7 -11.70 1.38 -0.74
CA ALA A 7 -11.20 0.23 0.01
C ALA A 7 -11.09 0.52 1.52
N ASN A 8 -11.43 -0.46 2.36
CA ASN A 8 -11.40 -0.34 3.82
C ASN A 8 -10.02 0.10 4.36
N SER A 9 -8.93 -0.32 3.72
CA SER A 9 -7.57 0.12 4.08
C SER A 9 -7.37 1.63 3.90
N THR A 10 -8.02 2.22 2.90
CA THR A 10 -7.99 3.68 2.65
C THR A 10 -8.85 4.42 3.66
N LEU A 11 -10.00 3.86 4.03
CA LEU A 11 -10.87 4.44 5.07
C LEU A 11 -10.21 4.43 6.44
N ARG A 12 -9.61 3.30 6.85
CA ARG A 12 -8.84 3.20 8.11
C ARG A 12 -7.74 4.24 8.17
N LYS A 13 -7.03 4.42 7.06
CA LYS A 13 -5.97 5.44 6.97
C LYS A 13 -6.53 6.85 7.08
N ALA A 14 -7.63 7.16 6.41
CA ALA A 14 -8.29 8.47 6.50
C ALA A 14 -8.81 8.76 7.93
N GLN A 15 -9.41 7.76 8.59
CA GLN A 15 -9.84 7.85 9.99
C GLN A 15 -8.66 8.08 10.93
N TRP A 16 -7.56 7.37 10.69
CA TRP A 16 -6.33 7.59 11.44
C TRP A 16 -5.83 9.04 11.26
N PHE A 17 -5.74 9.57 10.04
CA PHE A 17 -5.37 10.99 9.84
C PHE A 17 -6.31 11.96 10.54
N LEU A 18 -7.62 11.70 10.48
CA LEU A 18 -8.60 12.53 11.16
C LEU A 18 -8.33 12.54 12.68
N SER A 19 -8.06 11.39 13.29
CA SER A 19 -7.70 11.30 14.72
C SER A 19 -6.45 12.11 15.10
N LEU A 20 -5.53 12.34 14.17
CA LEU A 20 -4.35 13.19 14.40
C LEU A 20 -4.69 14.67 14.43
N LEU A 21 -5.69 15.09 13.65
CA LEU A 21 -6.11 16.48 13.50
C LEU A 21 -7.17 16.89 14.53
N LEU A 22 -8.05 15.96 14.92
CA LEU A 22 -9.17 16.22 15.85
C LEU A 22 -8.77 16.95 17.14
N PRO A 23 -7.63 16.68 17.80
CA PRO A 23 -7.25 17.39 19.02
C PRO A 23 -7.06 18.90 18.82
N ALA A 24 -6.69 19.34 17.62
CA ALA A 24 -6.36 20.73 17.35
C ALA A 24 -7.45 21.48 16.57
N ILE A 25 -8.15 20.81 15.65
CA ILE A 25 -9.18 21.43 14.79
C ILE A 25 -10.59 20.89 15.03
N GLY A 26 -10.77 19.88 15.89
CA GLY A 26 -12.02 19.12 15.98
C GLY A 26 -13.22 19.90 16.55
N LYS A 27 -12.99 20.97 17.30
CA LYS A 27 -14.04 21.84 17.86
C LYS A 27 -14.24 23.15 17.09
N MET A 28 -13.38 23.41 16.10
CA MET A 28 -13.40 24.65 15.35
C MET A 28 -14.42 24.55 14.21
N PRO A 29 -15.21 25.59 13.94
CA PRO A 29 -16.07 25.60 12.77
C PRO A 29 -15.21 25.57 11.49
N ILE A 30 -15.69 24.85 10.48
CA ILE A 30 -14.94 24.62 9.22
C ILE A 30 -14.59 25.94 8.52
N THR A 31 -15.38 27.00 8.75
CA THR A 31 -15.16 28.35 8.24
C THR A 31 -13.88 29.00 8.77
N GLU A 32 -13.46 28.68 9.99
CA GLU A 32 -12.24 29.18 10.64
C GLU A 32 -11.01 28.32 10.34
N ALA A 33 -11.17 27.24 9.56
CA ALA A 33 -10.07 26.34 9.22
C ALA A 33 -9.07 26.99 8.25
N ASP A 34 -7.91 27.38 8.80
CA ASP A 34 -6.79 27.94 8.08
C ASP A 34 -5.72 26.88 7.70
N PRO A 35 -5.21 26.88 6.44
CA PRO A 35 -4.12 26.01 6.02
C PRO A 35 -2.85 26.07 6.90
N GLN A 36 -2.50 27.23 7.46
CA GLN A 36 -1.29 27.38 8.26
C GLN A 36 -1.44 26.69 9.62
N LEU A 37 -2.63 26.80 10.23
CA LEU A 37 -2.99 26.04 11.43
C LEU A 37 -2.87 24.54 11.19
N LEU A 38 -3.35 24.04 10.04
CA LEU A 38 -3.23 22.64 9.67
C LEU A 38 -1.76 22.20 9.49
N LEU A 39 -0.92 23.04 8.89
CA LEU A 39 0.52 22.74 8.78
C LEU A 39 1.22 22.78 10.15
N ALA A 40 0.86 23.70 11.02
CA ALA A 40 1.42 23.82 12.37
C ALA A 40 1.09 22.59 13.22
N THR A 41 -0.16 22.11 13.18
CA THR A 41 -0.58 20.89 13.89
C THR A 41 0.17 19.65 13.41
N LEU A 42 0.41 19.53 12.11
CA LEU A 42 1.19 18.43 11.53
C LEU A 42 2.69 18.52 11.83
N LYS A 43 3.26 19.72 11.92
CA LYS A 43 4.66 19.94 12.32
C LYS A 43 4.89 19.65 13.80
N ASN A 44 3.96 20.04 14.66
CA ASN A 44 4.05 19.88 16.11
C ASN A 44 3.63 18.48 16.59
N TRP A 45 3.19 17.62 15.68
CA TRP A 45 2.84 16.24 16.01
C TRP A 45 4.09 15.45 16.40
N LYS A 46 4.17 15.07 17.68
CA LYS A 46 5.18 14.16 18.21
C LYS A 46 4.63 12.73 18.17
N PRO A 47 5.40 11.75 17.64
CA PRO A 47 4.94 10.36 17.61
C PRO A 47 4.77 9.84 19.03
N ARG A 48 3.54 9.51 19.43
CA ARG A 48 3.28 8.75 20.65
C ARG A 48 3.56 7.28 20.36
N GLY A 49 4.81 6.84 20.54
CA GLY A 49 5.21 5.42 20.49
C GLY A 49 5.14 4.73 19.12
N ILE A 50 5.02 5.47 18.02
CA ILE A 50 4.96 4.91 16.65
C ILE A 50 6.23 5.31 15.90
N THR A 51 7.03 4.32 15.51
CA THR A 51 8.36 4.45 14.88
C THR A 51 8.34 5.01 13.46
N LYS A 52 7.15 5.30 12.90
CA LYS A 52 7.01 5.85 11.54
C LYS A 52 6.18 7.13 11.58
N PRO A 53 6.76 8.30 11.24
CA PRO A 53 5.97 9.51 11.09
C PRO A 53 4.91 9.30 9.99
N PRO A 54 3.73 9.96 10.07
CA PRO A 54 2.76 9.94 9.00
C PRO A 54 3.45 10.27 7.68
N LYS A 55 3.10 9.52 6.62
CA LYS A 55 3.46 9.94 5.26
C LYS A 55 2.70 11.25 5.00
N ARG A 56 3.40 12.36 5.22
CA ARG A 56 3.05 13.78 4.99
C ARG A 56 2.12 14.07 3.78
N PRO A 57 2.17 13.36 2.62
CA PRO A 57 1.22 13.56 1.52
C PRO A 57 -0.26 13.30 1.86
N GLU A 58 -0.57 12.46 2.84
CA GLU A 58 -1.96 12.10 3.16
C GLU A 58 -2.62 13.13 4.09
N ALA A 59 -1.82 13.77 4.95
CA ALA A 59 -2.23 14.95 5.69
C ALA A 59 -2.47 16.15 4.74
N SER A 60 -1.61 16.34 3.73
CA SER A 60 -1.84 17.31 2.66
C SER A 60 -3.16 17.07 1.93
N ARG A 61 -3.58 15.81 1.72
CA ARG A 61 -4.91 15.50 1.16
C ARG A 61 -6.07 15.89 2.07
N ALA A 62 -5.96 15.69 3.39
CA ALA A 62 -6.99 16.11 4.34
C ALA A 62 -7.14 17.64 4.37
N VAL A 63 -6.02 18.37 4.35
CA VAL A 63 -5.98 19.83 4.21
C VAL A 63 -6.59 20.28 2.87
N CYS A 64 -6.20 19.65 1.76
CA CYS A 64 -6.78 19.95 0.45
C CYS A 64 -8.28 19.64 0.37
N PHE A 65 -8.77 18.64 1.11
CA PHE A 65 -10.20 18.30 1.15
C PHE A 65 -11.01 19.35 1.93
N GLY A 66 -10.53 19.79 3.10
CA GLY A 66 -11.14 20.90 3.84
C GLY A 66 -11.18 22.20 3.04
N LEU A 67 -10.10 22.52 2.34
CA LEU A 67 -10.01 23.68 1.45
C LEU A 67 -10.88 23.55 0.18
N ARG A 68 -11.13 22.33 -0.29
CA ARG A 68 -12.04 22.10 -1.42
C ARG A 68 -13.51 22.27 -1.03
N TRP A 69 -13.87 22.01 0.23
CA TRP A 69 -15.21 22.28 0.76
C TRP A 69 -15.44 23.78 1.00
N ARG A 70 -14.40 24.52 1.39
CA ARG A 70 -14.40 26.00 1.46
C ARG A 70 -14.57 26.69 0.09
N ARG A 71 -14.54 25.96 -1.04
CA ARG A 71 -14.77 26.51 -2.40
C ARG A 71 -16.20 26.99 -2.68
N ALA A 72 -17.09 26.96 -1.68
CA ALA A 72 -18.32 27.73 -1.70
C ALA A 72 -18.12 29.22 -1.30
N ALA A 73 -16.92 29.62 -0.84
CA ALA A 73 -16.60 31.01 -0.49
C ALA A 73 -15.69 31.67 -1.55
N PRO A 74 -16.00 32.89 -2.05
CA PRO A 74 -15.44 33.39 -3.32
C PRO A 74 -14.02 33.99 -3.23
N SER A 75 -13.45 34.17 -2.04
CA SER A 75 -12.34 35.13 -1.84
C SER A 75 -10.94 34.54 -1.68
N LEU A 76 -10.71 33.24 -1.89
CA LEU A 76 -9.36 32.65 -1.80
C LEU A 76 -8.98 31.90 -3.07
N THR A 77 -8.44 32.70 -4.00
CA THR A 77 -7.84 32.31 -5.26
C THR A 77 -6.79 31.22 -5.06
N ARG A 78 -7.11 29.99 -5.50
CA ARG A 78 -6.21 28.95 -6.03
C ARG A 78 -4.76 28.96 -5.51
N GLN A 79 -4.53 28.96 -4.19
CA GLN A 79 -3.16 28.90 -3.69
C GLN A 79 -2.58 27.47 -3.80
N PRO A 80 -1.35 27.32 -4.35
CA PRO A 80 -0.73 26.04 -4.66
C PRO A 80 -0.07 25.40 -3.43
N TYR A 81 -0.77 25.31 -2.29
CA TYR A 81 -0.25 24.65 -1.08
C TYR A 81 0.00 23.13 -1.25
N SER A 82 -0.28 22.58 -2.44
CA SER A 82 -0.18 21.15 -2.74
C SER A 82 1.22 20.64 -3.11
N LYS A 83 2.22 21.51 -3.32
CA LYS A 83 3.59 21.07 -3.68
C LYS A 83 4.63 21.83 -2.86
N GLY A 84 5.35 21.13 -1.98
CA GLY A 84 6.54 21.67 -1.29
C GLY A 84 6.36 22.10 0.16
N ALA A 85 5.14 22.24 0.68
CA ALA A 85 4.91 22.69 2.07
C ALA A 85 5.43 21.71 3.15
N LEU A 86 5.67 20.45 2.79
CA LEU A 86 6.14 19.39 3.67
C LEU A 86 7.22 18.58 2.96
N ILE A 87 8.40 18.45 3.56
CA ILE A 87 9.48 17.59 3.03
C ILE A 87 8.96 16.16 2.98
N THR A 88 8.76 15.62 1.78
CA THR A 88 8.46 14.21 1.56
C THR A 88 9.76 13.42 1.75
N PRO A 89 9.80 12.42 2.65
CA PRO A 89 10.95 11.53 2.72
C PRO A 89 11.12 10.85 1.35
N ASN A 90 12.32 10.90 0.79
CA ASN A 90 12.61 10.17 -0.44
C ASN A 90 12.43 8.67 -0.16
N ALA A 91 11.50 8.03 -0.86
CA ALA A 91 11.30 6.61 -0.73
C ALA A 91 12.52 5.88 -1.32
N LYS A 92 13.34 5.27 -0.47
CA LYS A 92 14.36 4.33 -0.92
C LYS A 92 13.65 3.02 -1.29
N HIS A 93 13.49 2.78 -2.59
CA HIS A 93 13.03 1.49 -3.07
C HIS A 93 14.17 0.48 -2.96
N TYR A 94 13.85 -0.78 -2.61
CA TYR A 94 14.83 -1.86 -2.73
C TYR A 94 15.17 -2.02 -4.21
N ALA A 95 16.45 -1.93 -4.55
CA ALA A 95 16.90 -2.11 -5.92
C ALA A 95 16.59 -3.53 -6.38
N ALA A 96 16.17 -3.67 -7.64
CA ALA A 96 16.07 -4.98 -8.26
C ALA A 96 17.47 -5.59 -8.35
N ILE A 97 17.60 -6.89 -8.07
CA ILE A 97 18.84 -7.62 -8.29
C ILE A 97 18.97 -7.84 -9.79
N LEU A 98 19.93 -7.15 -10.42
CA LEU A 98 20.20 -7.27 -11.86
C LEU A 98 21.38 -8.21 -12.16
N GLU A 99 22.26 -8.44 -11.18
CA GLU A 99 23.44 -9.28 -11.34
C GLU A 99 23.10 -10.77 -11.15
N PRO A 100 23.40 -11.65 -12.13
CA PRO A 100 23.11 -13.07 -12.02
C PRO A 100 23.74 -13.75 -10.79
N ALA A 101 24.94 -13.35 -10.39
CA ALA A 101 25.61 -13.91 -9.21
C ALA A 101 24.85 -13.62 -7.91
N LYS A 102 24.38 -12.38 -7.72
CA LYS A 102 23.55 -11.98 -6.58
C LYS A 102 22.18 -12.64 -6.59
N LEU A 103 21.61 -12.86 -7.78
CA LEU A 103 20.36 -13.61 -7.92
C LEU A 103 20.56 -15.06 -7.48
N ALA A 104 21.65 -15.71 -7.90
CA ALA A 104 21.98 -17.07 -7.48
C ALA A 104 22.19 -17.16 -5.96
N GLU A 105 22.82 -16.17 -5.34
CA GLU A 105 22.94 -16.09 -3.88
C GLU A 105 21.56 -16.02 -3.20
N LEU A 106 20.65 -15.16 -3.69
CA LEU A 106 19.29 -15.07 -3.18
C LEU A 106 18.55 -16.40 -3.28
N LEU A 107 18.62 -17.08 -4.43
CA LEU A 107 17.93 -18.35 -4.64
C LEU A 107 18.46 -19.43 -3.68
N ARG A 108 19.78 -19.52 -3.48
CA ARG A 108 20.37 -20.44 -2.49
C ARG A 108 19.95 -20.10 -1.06
N ALA A 109 19.86 -18.81 -0.72
CA ALA A 109 19.39 -18.39 0.59
C ALA A 109 17.91 -18.76 0.84
N ILE A 110 17.08 -18.71 -0.20
CA ILE A 110 15.68 -19.19 -0.15
C ILE A 110 15.66 -20.71 0.07
N ASP A 111 16.49 -21.47 -0.63
CA ASP A 111 16.54 -22.93 -0.47
C ASP A 111 17.09 -23.37 0.89
N ALA A 112 18.00 -22.58 1.48
CA ALA A 112 18.53 -22.80 2.82
C ALA A 112 17.60 -22.33 3.95
N TYR A 113 16.46 -21.70 3.64
CA TYR A 113 15.53 -21.22 4.66
C TYR A 113 14.98 -22.39 5.49
N THR A 114 15.18 -22.30 6.82
CA THR A 114 14.80 -23.32 7.82
C THR A 114 13.56 -22.95 8.64
N GLY A 115 12.90 -21.85 8.30
CA GLY A 115 11.67 -21.43 8.97
C GLY A 115 10.44 -22.24 8.52
N SER A 116 9.27 -21.60 8.54
CA SER A 116 8.02 -22.28 8.17
C SER A 116 8.08 -22.87 6.74
N PRO A 117 7.66 -24.12 6.53
CA PRO A 117 7.65 -24.75 5.20
C PRO A 117 6.74 -23.99 4.22
N ILE A 118 5.63 -23.42 4.71
CA ILE A 118 4.72 -22.58 3.92
C ILE A 118 5.43 -21.32 3.44
N ASN A 119 6.22 -20.68 4.31
CA ASN A 119 7.00 -19.51 3.93
C ASN A 119 8.10 -19.89 2.93
N LYS A 120 8.74 -21.04 3.10
CA LYS A 120 9.76 -21.54 2.17
C LYS A 120 9.19 -21.71 0.76
N LEU A 121 8.05 -22.41 0.65
CA LEU A 121 7.35 -22.60 -0.63
C LEU A 121 6.94 -21.27 -1.25
N ALA A 122 6.38 -20.35 -0.46
CA ALA A 122 6.02 -19.03 -0.96
C ALA A 122 7.25 -18.24 -1.48
N LEU A 123 8.40 -18.35 -0.79
CA LEU A 123 9.66 -17.73 -1.22
C LEU A 123 10.21 -18.37 -2.49
N GLN A 124 10.06 -19.69 -2.66
CA GLN A 124 10.48 -20.39 -3.88
C GLN A 124 9.57 -20.06 -5.08
N ILE A 125 8.27 -19.87 -4.86
CA ILE A 125 7.31 -19.53 -5.92
C ILE A 125 7.44 -18.06 -6.35
N ALA A 126 7.69 -17.14 -5.42
CA ALA A 126 7.67 -15.69 -5.70
C ALA A 126 8.55 -15.23 -6.89
N PRO A 127 9.79 -15.73 -7.08
CA PRO A 127 10.63 -15.41 -8.23
C PRO A 127 10.09 -15.88 -9.58
N HIS A 128 9.16 -16.83 -9.61
CA HIS A 128 8.57 -17.34 -10.87
C HIS A 128 7.34 -16.53 -11.28
N VAL A 129 6.53 -16.09 -10.31
CA VAL A 129 5.22 -15.49 -10.58
C VAL A 129 5.21 -13.96 -10.54
N PHE A 130 6.19 -13.34 -9.86
CA PHE A 130 6.32 -11.88 -9.69
C PHE A 130 5.04 -11.14 -9.22
N VAL A 131 4.09 -11.86 -8.63
CA VAL A 131 2.91 -11.24 -8.02
C VAL A 131 3.33 -10.52 -6.73
N ARG A 132 2.48 -9.59 -6.29
CA ARG A 132 2.71 -8.94 -5.00
C ARG A 132 2.66 -9.99 -3.88
N PRO A 133 3.51 -9.91 -2.83
CA PRO A 133 3.53 -10.91 -1.76
C PRO A 133 2.17 -11.15 -1.11
N GLY A 134 1.35 -10.10 -0.94
CA GLY A 134 -0.01 -10.22 -0.43
C GLY A 134 -0.96 -11.00 -1.35
N MET A 135 -0.74 -10.99 -2.66
CA MET A 135 -1.51 -11.81 -3.61
C MET A 135 -1.16 -13.28 -3.46
N LEU A 136 0.13 -13.61 -3.36
CA LEU A 136 0.59 -14.98 -3.16
C LEU A 136 0.09 -15.56 -1.83
N ARG A 137 0.12 -14.76 -0.76
CA ARG A 137 -0.39 -15.16 0.56
C ARG A 137 -1.89 -15.46 0.58
N HIS A 138 -2.67 -14.79 -0.28
CA HIS A 138 -4.14 -14.90 -0.33
C HIS A 138 -4.61 -15.54 -1.64
N ALA A 139 -3.75 -16.35 -2.26
CA ALA A 139 -4.10 -17.15 -3.42
C ALA A 139 -5.09 -18.23 -2.99
N ASP A 140 -6.15 -18.42 -3.78
CA ASP A 140 -7.12 -19.50 -3.56
C ASP A 140 -6.88 -20.60 -4.58
N TRP A 141 -7.04 -21.86 -4.17
CA TRP A 141 -6.88 -23.02 -5.07
C TRP A 141 -7.79 -22.95 -6.29
N SER A 142 -8.98 -22.35 -6.17
CA SER A 142 -9.91 -22.12 -7.29
C SER A 142 -9.37 -21.18 -8.37
N GLU A 143 -8.32 -20.40 -8.07
CA GLU A 143 -7.68 -19.51 -9.03
C GLU A 143 -6.59 -20.21 -9.85
N ILE A 144 -6.12 -21.38 -9.41
CA ILE A 144 -4.94 -22.07 -9.95
C ILE A 144 -5.40 -23.23 -10.83
N ASP A 145 -5.14 -23.11 -12.13
CA ASP A 145 -5.31 -24.20 -13.09
C ASP A 145 -3.96 -24.87 -13.35
N LEU A 146 -3.76 -26.05 -12.75
CA LEU A 146 -2.52 -26.82 -12.91
C LEU A 146 -2.45 -27.56 -14.26
N ARG A 147 -3.58 -27.75 -14.96
CA ARG A 147 -3.60 -28.38 -16.29
C ARG A 147 -3.14 -27.38 -17.35
N GLU A 148 -3.75 -26.20 -17.34
CA GLU A 148 -3.39 -25.09 -18.23
C GLU A 148 -2.12 -24.37 -17.78
N LYS A 149 -1.63 -24.66 -16.56
CA LYS A 149 -0.47 -24.00 -15.94
C LYS A 149 -0.66 -22.48 -15.84
N ILE A 150 -1.85 -22.05 -15.44
CA ILE A 150 -2.19 -20.63 -15.32
C ILE A 150 -2.84 -20.36 -13.97
N TRP A 151 -2.37 -19.32 -13.28
CA TRP A 151 -3.07 -18.72 -12.15
C TRP A 151 -3.88 -17.51 -12.59
N ARG A 152 -5.20 -17.58 -12.43
CA ARG A 152 -6.18 -16.56 -12.85
C ARG A 152 -6.64 -15.74 -11.65
N ILE A 153 -6.04 -14.57 -11.48
CA ILE A 153 -6.38 -13.65 -10.40
C ILE A 153 -7.62 -12.81 -10.77
N PRO A 154 -8.69 -12.83 -9.96
CA PRO A 154 -9.91 -12.09 -10.27
C PRO A 154 -9.73 -10.58 -10.11
N ALA A 155 -10.52 -9.82 -10.88
CA ALA A 155 -10.51 -8.35 -10.87
C ALA A 155 -10.73 -7.75 -9.47
N GLY A 156 -11.53 -8.41 -8.62
CA GLY A 156 -11.83 -7.95 -7.26
C GLY A 156 -10.62 -7.89 -6.33
N LYS A 157 -9.61 -8.75 -6.53
CA LYS A 157 -8.36 -8.73 -5.76
C LYS A 157 -7.31 -7.77 -6.35
N MET A 158 -7.49 -7.34 -7.60
CA MET A 158 -6.55 -6.48 -8.30
C MET A 158 -6.83 -5.00 -8.08
N LYS A 159 -5.78 -4.24 -7.76
CA LYS A 159 -5.87 -2.77 -7.59
C LYS A 159 -6.43 -2.05 -8.83
N ALA A 160 -6.11 -2.55 -10.01
CA ALA A 160 -6.56 -1.99 -11.28
C ALA A 160 -7.96 -2.48 -11.72
N ARG A 161 -8.62 -3.35 -10.92
CA ARG A 161 -9.92 -3.97 -11.23
C ARG A 161 -9.97 -4.64 -12.60
N LYS A 162 -8.85 -5.22 -13.03
CA LYS A 162 -8.74 -6.05 -14.24
C LYS A 162 -8.29 -7.45 -13.83
N PRO A 163 -8.85 -8.51 -14.43
CA PRO A 163 -8.34 -9.87 -14.22
C PRO A 163 -6.89 -9.94 -14.67
N HIS A 164 -6.11 -10.82 -14.04
CA HIS A 164 -4.70 -11.00 -14.36
C HIS A 164 -4.37 -12.49 -14.40
N SER A 165 -3.78 -12.93 -15.52
CA SER A 165 -3.34 -14.30 -15.71
C SER A 165 -1.83 -14.36 -15.56
N VAL A 166 -1.36 -15.30 -14.74
CA VAL A 166 0.06 -15.53 -14.46
C VAL A 166 0.41 -16.95 -14.93
N PRO A 167 1.29 -17.11 -15.95
CA PRO A 167 1.79 -18.42 -16.35
C PRO A 167 2.58 -19.08 -15.22
N LEU A 168 2.42 -20.39 -15.05
CA LEU A 168 3.10 -21.18 -14.04
C LEU A 168 4.25 -21.96 -14.67
N SER A 169 5.45 -21.80 -14.12
CA SER A 169 6.60 -22.61 -14.50
C SER A 169 6.44 -24.05 -14.00
N SER A 170 7.18 -25.00 -14.58
CA SER A 170 7.18 -26.39 -14.14
C SER A 170 7.55 -26.54 -12.66
N GLN A 171 8.44 -25.70 -12.14
CA GLN A 171 8.83 -25.67 -10.73
C GLN A 171 7.65 -25.28 -9.82
N VAL A 172 6.88 -24.28 -10.22
CA VAL A 172 5.71 -23.82 -9.45
C VAL A 172 4.60 -24.86 -9.48
N VAL A 173 4.36 -25.50 -10.63
CA VAL A 173 3.39 -26.60 -10.73
C VAL A 173 3.77 -27.75 -9.81
N ALA A 174 5.04 -28.16 -9.80
CA ALA A 174 5.54 -29.20 -8.88
C ALA A 174 5.37 -28.79 -7.41
N SER A 175 5.63 -27.53 -7.07
CA SER A 175 5.46 -26.99 -5.71
C SER A 175 4.00 -26.98 -5.26
N PHE A 176 3.05 -26.72 -6.16
CA PHE A 176 1.62 -26.80 -5.84
C PHE A 176 1.14 -28.24 -5.70
N LEU A 177 1.61 -29.15 -6.56
CA LEU A 177 1.26 -30.57 -6.47
C LEU A 177 1.74 -31.22 -5.16
N SER A 178 2.94 -30.86 -4.69
CA SER A 178 3.46 -31.36 -3.41
C SER A 178 2.69 -30.88 -2.18
N CYS A 179 1.89 -29.81 -2.31
CA CYS A 179 1.03 -29.30 -1.24
C CYS A 179 -0.40 -29.85 -1.28
N ALA A 180 -0.83 -30.40 -2.42
CA ALA A 180 -2.17 -30.94 -2.63
C ALA A 180 -2.27 -32.45 -2.29
N SER A 181 -1.13 -33.08 -1.99
CA SER A 181 -1.00 -34.48 -1.57
C SER A 181 -0.89 -34.55 -0.05
#